data_AF-A0A2N1HJ64-F1
#
_entry.id   AF-A0A2N1HJ64-F1
#
_cell.length_a   1.000
_cell.length_b   1.000
_cell.length_c   1.000
_cell.angle_alpha   90.00
_cell.angle_beta   90.00
_cell.angle_gamma   90.00
#
_symmetry.space_group_name_H-M   'P 1'
#
loop_
_entity.id
_entity.type
_entity.pdbx_description
1 polymer ?
#
loop_
_entity_poly.entity_id
_entity_poly.type
_entity_poly.pdbx_seq_one_letter_code
_entity_poly.pdbx_strand_id
1 'polypeptide(L)'
;MIEELSLLAEKNNIDTAMLYVSDHGESLGENGIYLHGFPYAFAPKQQTHIPMLFWSNNQNKTDQNCLNNLADNTLHMIMSFTVF
;
A
#
# COMPACT_ATOMS: atom_id res chain seq x y z
N MET A 1 -9.41 1.28 -13.00
CA MET A 1 -9.74 1.32 -11.56
C MET A 1 -9.74 2.75 -11.01
N ILE A 2 -8.60 3.44 -10.89
CA ILE A 2 -8.60 4.84 -10.39
C ILE A 2 -9.44 5.76 -11.29
N GLU A 3 -9.28 5.65 -12.62
CA GLU A 3 -10.08 6.44 -13.57
C GLU A 3 -11.59 6.23 -13.42
N GLU A 4 -12.03 5.00 -13.14
CA GLU A 4 -13.44 4.69 -12.92
C GLU A 4 -13.95 5.32 -11.62
N LEU A 5 -13.16 5.27 -10.55
CA LEU A 5 -13.48 5.93 -9.28
C LEU A 5 -13.56 7.44 -9.46
N SER A 6 -12.64 8.05 -10.20
CA SER A 6 -12.69 9.49 -10.55
C SER A 6 -13.96 9.85 -11.31
N LEU A 7 -14.33 9.06 -12.33
CA LEU A 7 -15.54 9.29 -13.10
C LEU A 7 -16.81 9.16 -12.25
N LEU A 8 -16.86 8.18 -11.34
CA LEU A 8 -17.97 8.02 -10.40
C LEU A 8 -18.07 9.18 -9.42
N ALA A 9 -16.93 9.68 -8.95
CA ALA A 9 -16.85 10.81 -8.04
C ALA A 9 -17.41 12.08 -8.68
N GLU A 10 -17.02 12.39 -9.92
CA GLU A 10 -17.51 13.53 -10.68
C GLU A 10 -19.01 13.40 -10.99
N LYS A 11 -19.43 12.25 -11.54
CA LYS A 11 -20.82 12.03 -11.96
C LYS A 11 -21.83 12.13 -10.81
N ASN A 12 -21.46 11.62 -9.64
CA ASN A 12 -22.37 11.54 -8.51
C ASN A 12 -22.11 12.61 -7.43
N ASN A 13 -21.11 13.48 -7.64
CA ASN A 13 -20.67 14.48 -6.68
C ASN A 13 -20.41 13.87 -5.28
N ILE A 14 -19.60 12.80 -5.25
CA ILE A 14 -19.22 12.07 -4.03
C ILE A 14 -17.70 12.06 -3.85
N ASP A 15 -17.25 11.88 -2.62
CA ASP A 15 -15.85 11.58 -2.34
C ASP A 15 -15.59 10.08 -2.54
N THR A 16 -14.49 9.76 -3.19
CA THR A 16 -14.01 8.39 -3.42
C THR A 16 -12.56 8.27 -3.00
N ALA A 17 -12.22 7.09 -2.47
CA ALA A 17 -10.85 6.74 -2.17
C ALA A 17 -10.60 5.27 -2.51
N MET A 18 -9.34 4.95 -2.73
CA MET A 18 -8.85 3.61 -3.01
C MET A 18 -7.69 3.31 -2.08
N LEU A 19 -7.73 2.13 -1.47
CA LEU A 19 -6.62 1.57 -0.71
C LEU A 19 -6.29 0.20 -1.31
N TYR A 20 -5.07 0.08 -1.82
CA TYR A 20 -4.51 -1.19 -2.27
C TYR A 20 -3.42 -1.64 -1.30
N VAL A 21 -3.47 -2.91 -0.91
CA VAL A 21 -2.52 -3.53 0.03
C VAL A 21 -2.25 -4.93 -0.49
N SER A 22 -0.98 -5.29 -0.67
CA SER A 22 -0.62 -6.68 -0.94
C SER A 22 -0.83 -7.52 0.32
N ASP A 23 -1.22 -8.77 0.19
CA ASP A 23 -1.33 -9.69 1.34
C ASP A 23 0.05 -10.18 1.81
N HIS A 24 0.95 -10.45 0.86
CA HIS A 24 2.35 -10.76 1.10
C HIS A 24 3.23 -10.30 -0.08
N GLY A 25 4.55 -10.47 0.07
CA GLY A 25 5.50 -10.31 -1.02
C GLY A 25 6.04 -11.65 -1.53
N GLU A 26 7.07 -11.63 -2.37
CA GLU A 26 7.57 -12.81 -3.09
C GLU A 26 9.10 -12.82 -3.11
N SER A 27 9.72 -13.97 -2.83
CA SER A 27 11.15 -14.19 -3.07
C SER A 27 11.40 -14.62 -4.52
N LEU A 28 12.44 -14.06 -5.14
CA LEU A 28 12.75 -14.25 -6.57
C LEU A 28 14.13 -14.91 -6.79
N GLY A 29 14.69 -15.55 -5.75
CA GLY A 29 15.95 -16.29 -5.80
C GLY A 29 17.01 -15.78 -4.82
N GLU A 30 16.70 -14.81 -3.97
CA GLU A 30 17.63 -14.31 -2.96
C GLU A 30 18.04 -15.43 -2.02
N ASN A 31 19.35 -15.65 -1.87
CA ASN A 31 19.90 -16.75 -1.06
C ASN A 31 19.34 -18.15 -1.44
N GLY A 32 18.93 -18.32 -2.71
CA GLY A 32 18.31 -19.56 -3.20
C GLY A 32 16.85 -19.77 -2.77
N ILE A 33 16.22 -18.76 -2.16
CA ILE A 33 14.82 -18.79 -1.74
C ILE A 33 13.94 -18.26 -2.87
N TYR A 34 12.88 -19.01 -3.19
CA TYR A 34 11.89 -18.65 -4.19
C TYR A 34 10.49 -18.71 -3.58
N LEU A 35 9.56 -18.02 -4.24
CA LEU A 35 8.14 -17.96 -3.89
C LEU A 35 7.89 -17.30 -2.53
N HIS A 36 6.78 -17.67 -1.89
CA HIS A 36 6.33 -17.19 -0.60
C HIS A 36 5.99 -18.36 0.34
N GLY A 37 5.65 -18.03 1.60
CA GLY A 37 5.16 -19.00 2.58
C GLY A 37 6.19 -19.46 3.61
N PHE A 38 7.29 -18.72 3.78
CA PHE A 38 8.19 -18.97 4.90
C PHE A 38 7.46 -18.73 6.23
N PRO A 39 7.74 -19.53 7.28
CA PRO A 39 7.26 -19.22 8.62
C PRO A 39 7.69 -17.79 8.98
N TYR A 40 6.74 -16.95 9.42
CA TYR A 40 6.92 -15.50 9.52
C TYR A 40 8.20 -15.07 10.26
N ALA A 41 8.56 -15.77 11.35
CA ALA A 41 9.76 -15.49 12.13
C ALA A 41 11.09 -15.64 11.36
N PHE A 42 11.07 -16.35 10.23
CA PHE A 42 12.23 -16.59 9.37
C PHE A 42 12.01 -16.07 7.94
N ALA A 43 10.85 -15.46 7.67
CA ALA A 43 10.53 -14.95 6.34
C ALA A 43 11.49 -13.81 5.98
N PRO A 44 12.09 -13.83 4.78
CA PRO A 44 12.92 -12.72 4.33
C PRO A 44 12.05 -11.49 4.13
N LYS A 45 12.68 -10.30 4.17
CA LYS A 45 11.96 -9.03 3.96
C LYS A 45 11.13 -9.04 2.68
N GLN A 46 11.56 -9.73 1.62
CA GLN A 46 10.83 -9.80 0.36
C GLN A 46 9.43 -10.40 0.50
N GLN A 47 9.19 -11.30 1.47
CA GLN A 47 7.87 -11.91 1.70
C GLN A 47 7.01 -11.11 2.67
N THR A 48 7.61 -10.27 3.51
CA THR A 48 6.90 -9.50 4.55
C THR A 48 6.83 -8.00 4.26
N HIS A 49 7.70 -7.50 3.38
CA HIS A 49 7.80 -6.10 2.95
C HIS A 49 6.84 -5.85 1.79
N ILE A 50 5.63 -5.41 2.08
CA ILE A 50 4.57 -5.25 1.07
C ILE A 50 4.37 -3.80 0.62
N PRO A 51 3.90 -3.58 -0.62
CA PRO A 51 3.45 -2.27 -1.05
C PRO A 51 2.05 -1.95 -0.49
N MET A 52 1.83 -0.66 -0.23
CA MET A 52 0.52 -0.10 -0.02
C MET A 52 0.37 1.16 -0.88
N LEU A 53 -0.78 1.33 -1.52
CA LEU A 53 -1.11 2.51 -2.31
C LEU A 53 -2.41 3.10 -1.81
N PHE A 54 -2.41 4.40 -1.54
CA PHE A 54 -3.59 5.17 -1.21
C PHE A 54 -3.83 6.23 -2.28
N TRP A 55 -5.09 6.38 -2.69
CA TRP A 55 -5.52 7.43 -3.62
C TRP A 55 -6.87 7.98 -3.17
N SER A 56 -7.08 9.28 -3.33
CA SER A 56 -8.38 9.93 -3.13
C SER A 56 -8.59 11.04 -4.16
N ASN A 57 -9.84 11.23 -4.59
CA ASN A 57 -10.20 12.36 -5.46
C ASN A 57 -10.27 13.70 -4.69
N ASN A 58 -10.26 13.68 -3.35
CA ASN A 58 -10.38 14.88 -2.53
C ASN A 58 -9.21 15.00 -1.54
N GLN A 59 -8.14 15.63 -2.02
CA GLN A 59 -6.90 15.83 -1.26
C GLN A 59 -7.11 16.72 -0.02
N ASN A 60 -8.08 17.64 -0.04
CA ASN A 60 -8.36 18.53 1.10
C ASN A 60 -8.95 17.80 2.30
N LYS A 61 -9.53 16.61 2.09
CA LYS A 61 -10.07 15.75 3.16
C LYS A 61 -9.06 14.72 3.66
N THR A 62 -7.84 14.73 3.12
CA THR A 62 -6.76 13.84 3.49
C THR A 62 -5.65 14.66 4.14
N ASP A 63 -5.31 14.37 5.40
CA ASP A 63 -4.15 15.00 6.05
C ASP A 63 -2.87 14.31 5.59
N GLN A 64 -2.19 14.93 4.63
CA GLN A 64 -0.96 14.40 4.07
C GLN A 64 0.18 14.34 5.10
N ASN A 65 0.21 15.24 6.09
CA ASN A 65 1.23 15.20 7.13
C ASN A 65 0.99 14.02 8.08
N CYS A 66 -0.27 13.74 8.41
CA CYS A 66 -0.64 12.54 9.15
C CYS A 66 -0.23 11.27 8.39
N LEU A 67 -0.54 11.18 7.09
CA LEU A 67 -0.17 10.01 6.27
C LEU A 67 1.35 9.81 6.18
N ASN A 68 2.12 10.88 5.96
CA ASN A 68 3.58 10.80 5.91
C ASN A 68 4.15 10.37 7.28
N ASN A 69 3.62 10.91 8.38
CA ASN A 69 4.02 10.48 9.72
C ASN A 69 3.70 9.02 10.01
N LEU A 70 2.60 8.48 9.47
CA LEU A 70 2.26 7.06 9.57
C LEU A 70 3.17 6.18 8.69
N ALA A 71 3.58 6.68 7.52
CA ALA A 71 4.55 6.01 6.66
C ALA A 71 5.94 5.93 7.35
N ASP A 72 6.33 6.98 8.06
CA ASP A 72 7.64 7.08 8.72
C ASP A 72 7.69 6.36 10.08
N ASN A 73 6.60 6.38 10.87
CA ASN A 73 6.52 5.70 12.17
C ASN A 73 6.14 4.23 12.01
N THR A 74 7.13 3.44 11.60
CA THR A 74 7.03 1.99 11.37
C THR A 74 6.79 1.20 12.66
N LEU A 75 5.51 0.98 13.01
CA LEU A 75 5.09 -0.26 13.66
C LEU A 75 5.15 -1.37 12.60
N HIS A 76 5.84 -2.47 12.89
CA HIS A 76 6.10 -3.63 12.02
C HIS A 76 4.83 -4.17 11.31
N MET A 77 4.44 -3.54 10.22
CA MET A 77 3.83 -4.14 9.05
C MET A 77 4.20 -3.20 7.94
N ILE A 78 5.09 -3.66 7.07
CA ILE A 78 5.73 -2.80 6.11
C ILE A 78 4.67 -2.10 5.25
N MET A 79 4.77 -0.77 5.18
CA MET A 79 3.96 0.07 4.32
C MET A 79 4.92 1.00 3.57
N SER A 80 5.42 0.58 2.41
CA SER A 80 6.08 1.53 1.51
C SER A 80 4.99 2.37 0.83
N PHE A 81 4.75 3.56 1.36
CA PHE A 81 3.98 4.61 0.70
C PHE A 81 4.87 5.25 -0.37
N THR A 82 4.54 5.03 -1.63
CA THR A 82 4.96 5.94 -2.71
C THR A 82 3.76 6.80 -3.04
N VAL A 83 3.80 8.06 -2.60
CA VAL A 83 2.86 9.10 -3.02
C VAL A 83 3.36 9.60 -4.37
N PHE A 84 2.59 9.36 -5.44
CA PHE A 84 2.77 10.05 -6.73
C PHE A 84 1.90 11.31 -6.75
#